data_AF-A0A1V2AU60-F1
#
_entry.id   AF-A0A1V2AU60-F1
#
_cell.length_a   1.000
_cell.length_b   1.000
_cell.length_c   1.000
_cell.angle_alpha   90.00
_cell.angle_beta   90.00
_cell.angle_gamma   90.00
#
_symmetry.space_group_name_H-M   'P 1'
#
loop_
_entity.id
_entity.type
_entity.pdbx_description
1 polymer ?
#
loop_
_entity_poly.entity_id
_entity_poly.type
_entity_poly.pdbx_seq_one_letter_code
_entity_poly.pdbx_strand_id
1 'polypeptide(L)'
;MFEPKLRYRNEILKHMKIIPDNFIDFLYWIKERTETYWSQDPKTTDKDFVCSNWIYGAKWIGLTDTEIKQVEERYGIRFTPEHKAFLKILHTIDRKEKVYPDPDIEEGVFEEKPFFFNWLHDDGEISRAFKWPFEQILADIMRKPPRRAYWTSKWGPLPQKESDKEAFFIQWFKNAPKLMPVRGHCFQVCDLSYIDRPILSIWGSDIIIYGMNFREYLLASLSNDLDVYRYTYDEEDETFYPEFKPEFDEYFNVDTRSRKRIENIPYWRDIVEL
;
A
#
# COMPACT_ATOMS: atom_id res chain seq x y z
N MET A 1 -31.28 13.25 39.52
CA MET A 1 -31.40 14.22 38.41
C MET A 1 -30.14 14.08 37.58
N PHE A 2 -30.12 13.10 36.67
CA PHE A 2 -28.93 12.70 35.89
C PHE A 2 -28.87 13.52 34.60
N GLU A 3 -27.70 14.09 34.32
CA GLU A 3 -27.47 15.13 33.32
C GLU A 3 -27.77 14.70 31.87
N PRO A 4 -28.75 15.33 31.20
CA PRO A 4 -28.98 15.16 29.76
C PRO A 4 -27.76 15.52 28.90
N LYS A 5 -26.85 16.37 29.42
CA LYS A 5 -25.63 16.83 28.73
C LYS A 5 -24.62 15.70 28.49
N LEU A 6 -24.49 14.74 29.40
CA LEU A 6 -23.54 13.63 29.25
C LEU A 6 -24.00 12.66 28.13
N ARG A 7 -25.31 12.43 28.04
CA ARG A 7 -25.93 11.57 27.02
C ARG A 7 -25.82 12.20 25.62
N TYR A 8 -26.06 13.51 25.53
CA TYR A 8 -25.92 14.27 24.28
C TYR A 8 -24.45 14.35 23.82
N ARG A 9 -23.50 14.51 24.75
CA ARG A 9 -22.06 14.49 24.45
C ARG A 9 -21.60 13.11 23.96
N ASN A 10 -22.12 12.04 24.56
CA ASN A 10 -21.85 10.66 24.13
C ASN A 10 -22.49 10.33 22.77
N GLU A 11 -23.65 10.89 22.43
CA GLU A 11 -24.25 10.76 21.08
C GLU A 11 -23.50 11.58 20.00
N ILE A 12 -22.99 12.77 20.34
CA ILE A 12 -22.13 13.57 19.44
C ILE A 12 -20.79 12.88 19.20
N LEU A 13 -20.17 12.33 20.25
CA LEU A 13 -18.93 11.55 20.12
C LEU A 13 -19.14 10.28 19.29
N LYS A 14 -20.34 9.69 19.32
CA LYS A 14 -20.73 8.55 18.47
C LYS A 14 -20.78 8.87 16.97
N HIS A 15 -20.79 10.15 16.60
CA HIS A 15 -20.88 10.61 15.20
C HIS A 15 -19.64 11.38 14.73
N MET A 16 -18.62 11.54 15.58
CA MET A 16 -17.36 12.14 15.15
C MET A 16 -16.50 11.05 14.54
N LYS A 17 -16.40 11.02 13.20
CA LYS A 17 -15.54 10.07 12.49
C LYS A 17 -14.11 10.15 13.03
N ILE A 18 -13.57 8.99 13.38
CA ILE A 18 -12.23 8.87 13.97
C ILE A 18 -11.16 9.10 12.90
N ILE A 19 -11.45 8.66 11.68
CA ILE A 19 -10.61 8.87 10.52
C ILE A 19 -11.24 10.01 9.69
N PRO A 20 -10.52 11.14 9.46
CA PRO A 20 -11.06 12.27 8.70
C PRO A 20 -11.46 11.88 7.27
N ASP A 21 -12.55 12.45 6.75
CA ASP A 21 -13.00 12.22 5.36
C ASP A 21 -12.19 13.01 4.32
N ASN A 22 -11.79 14.23 4.66
CA ASN A 22 -10.92 15.04 3.81
C ASN A 22 -9.56 14.32 3.64
N PHE A 23 -9.11 14.17 2.40
CA PHE A 23 -7.90 13.39 2.12
C PHE A 23 -6.62 14.00 2.72
N ILE A 24 -6.51 15.33 2.78
CA ILE A 24 -5.35 16.00 3.38
C ILE A 24 -5.35 15.81 4.90
N ASP A 25 -6.50 16.03 5.55
CA ASP A 25 -6.63 15.81 6.99
C ASP A 25 -6.39 14.34 7.35
N PHE A 26 -6.81 13.40 6.49
CA PHE A 26 -6.51 11.99 6.62
C PHE A 26 -5.00 11.69 6.55
N LEU A 27 -4.26 12.31 5.65
CA LEU A 27 -2.81 12.13 5.56
C LEU A 27 -2.09 12.64 6.82
N TYR A 28 -2.52 13.79 7.36
CA TYR A 28 -2.00 14.28 8.64
C TYR A 28 -2.40 13.37 9.81
N TRP A 29 -3.62 12.82 9.81
CA TRP A 29 -4.04 11.84 10.79
C TRP A 29 -3.16 10.58 10.76
N ILE A 30 -2.83 10.06 9.57
CA ILE A 30 -1.86 8.95 9.42
C ILE A 30 -0.52 9.37 10.03
N LYS A 31 0.03 10.53 9.63
CA LYS A 31 1.33 11.04 10.11
C LYS A 31 1.38 11.08 11.64
N GLU A 32 0.42 11.75 12.26
CA GLU A 32 0.36 11.92 13.71
C GLU A 32 0.21 10.59 14.44
N ARG A 33 -0.66 9.71 13.94
CA ARG A 33 -0.94 8.43 14.58
C ARG A 33 0.24 7.47 14.49
N THR A 34 0.84 7.32 13.32
CA THR A 34 2.05 6.49 13.17
C THR A 34 3.21 7.03 13.98
N GLU A 35 3.46 8.34 13.95
CA GLU A 35 4.56 8.91 14.73
C GLU A 35 4.34 8.83 16.23
N THR A 36 3.09 8.87 16.70
CA THR A 36 2.73 8.64 18.09
C THR A 36 2.94 7.18 18.47
N TYR A 37 2.55 6.25 17.60
CA TYR A 37 2.78 4.82 17.79
C TYR A 37 4.27 4.50 17.87
N TRP A 38 5.05 4.97 16.89
CA TRP A 38 6.49 4.79 16.83
C TRP A 38 7.25 5.48 17.96
N SER A 39 6.68 6.50 18.62
CA SER A 39 7.33 7.16 19.77
C SER A 39 7.33 6.34 21.05
N GLN A 40 6.59 5.22 21.09
CA GLN A 40 6.48 4.35 22.25
C GLN A 40 7.63 3.35 22.20
N ASP A 41 8.46 3.32 23.24
CA ASP A 41 9.63 2.46 23.30
C ASP A 41 9.19 0.98 23.39
N PRO A 42 9.45 0.17 22.34
CA PRO A 42 9.01 -1.21 22.30
C PRO A 42 9.67 -2.10 23.36
N LYS A 43 10.75 -1.63 24.00
CA LYS A 43 11.46 -2.40 25.03
C LYS A 43 10.95 -2.14 26.45
N THR A 44 10.25 -1.03 26.67
CA THR A 44 9.89 -0.57 28.02
C THR A 44 8.40 -0.31 28.22
N THR A 45 7.62 -0.21 27.14
CA THR A 45 6.17 -0.04 27.24
C THR A 45 5.46 -1.32 27.69
N ASP A 46 4.34 -1.15 28.39
CA ASP A 46 3.44 -2.21 28.88
C ASP A 46 2.30 -2.53 27.91
N LYS A 47 2.38 -2.05 26.66
CA LYS A 47 1.34 -2.26 25.66
C LYS A 47 1.49 -3.60 24.98
N ASP A 48 0.34 -4.18 24.64
CA ASP A 48 0.22 -5.43 23.91
C ASP A 48 0.78 -5.37 22.48
N PHE A 49 0.62 -4.22 21.82
CA PHE A 49 1.14 -3.95 20.47
C PHE A 49 2.14 -2.81 20.52
N VAL A 50 3.32 -3.05 19.98
CA VAL A 50 4.42 -2.09 19.91
C VAL A 50 5.02 -2.08 18.51
N CYS A 51 5.66 -0.98 18.13
CA CYS A 51 6.34 -0.91 16.85
C CYS A 51 7.63 -1.74 16.85
N SER A 52 8.08 -2.18 15.68
CA SER A 52 9.42 -2.78 15.52
C SER A 52 10.55 -1.89 16.04
N ASN A 53 11.65 -2.49 16.49
CA ASN A 53 12.79 -1.72 17.03
C ASN A 53 13.40 -0.77 15.99
N TRP A 54 13.38 -1.14 14.72
CA TRP A 54 13.99 -0.34 13.66
C TRP A 54 13.23 0.97 13.38
N ILE A 55 11.90 0.96 13.55
CA ILE A 55 11.03 2.11 13.27
C ILE A 55 10.77 2.98 14.51
N TYR A 56 11.21 2.53 15.70
CA TYR A 56 11.08 3.30 16.94
C TYR A 56 11.63 4.73 16.81
N GLY A 57 10.78 5.71 17.09
CA GLY A 57 11.06 7.14 17.02
C GLY A 57 11.13 7.71 15.60
N ALA A 58 10.75 6.94 14.57
CA ALA A 58 10.77 7.41 13.19
C ALA A 58 9.83 8.61 12.96
N LYS A 59 10.19 9.42 11.97
CA LYS A 59 9.45 10.62 11.58
C LYS A 59 9.25 10.68 10.08
N TRP A 60 8.06 11.07 9.65
CA TRP A 60 7.80 11.29 8.22
C TRP A 60 8.48 12.56 7.74
N ILE A 61 9.09 12.45 6.57
CA ILE A 61 9.69 13.52 5.78
C ILE A 61 8.85 13.68 4.53
N GLY A 62 8.31 14.89 4.33
CA GLY A 62 7.55 15.28 3.16
C GLY A 62 8.38 16.06 2.15
N LEU A 63 7.97 16.04 0.89
CA LEU A 63 8.56 16.85 -0.17
C LEU A 63 7.90 18.23 -0.28
N THR A 64 8.69 19.23 -0.63
CA THR A 64 8.21 20.53 -1.09
C THR A 64 7.68 20.46 -2.53
N ASP A 65 6.89 21.45 -2.93
CA ASP A 65 6.44 21.60 -4.32
C ASP A 65 7.60 21.68 -5.32
N THR A 66 8.70 22.34 -4.92
CA THR A 66 9.91 22.45 -5.75
C THR A 66 10.59 21.10 -5.95
N GLU A 67 10.72 20.31 -4.88
CA GLU A 67 11.31 18.97 -4.96
C GLU A 67 10.44 18.02 -5.79
N ILE A 68 9.11 18.06 -5.61
CA ILE A 68 8.18 17.28 -6.46
C ILE A 68 8.38 17.64 -7.93
N LYS A 69 8.48 18.93 -8.26
CA LYS A 69 8.73 19.37 -9.64
C LYS A 69 10.06 18.86 -10.18
N GLN A 70 11.13 18.90 -9.38
CA GLN A 70 12.43 18.37 -9.76
C GLN A 70 12.40 16.86 -10.00
N VAL A 71 11.67 16.10 -9.18
CA VAL A 71 11.46 14.65 -9.38
C VAL A 71 10.69 14.40 -10.68
N GLU A 72 9.60 15.13 -10.91
CA GLU A 72 8.80 15.02 -12.14
C GLU A 72 9.64 15.31 -13.40
N GLU A 73 10.57 16.28 -13.34
CA GLU A 73 11.51 16.59 -14.41
C GLU A 73 12.59 15.51 -14.57
N ARG A 74 13.21 15.06 -13.47
CA ARG A 74 14.27 14.04 -13.46
C ARG A 74 13.83 12.73 -14.10
N TYR A 75 12.61 12.28 -13.77
CA TYR A 75 12.07 10.99 -14.23
C TYR A 75 11.18 11.12 -15.47
N GLY A 76 10.87 12.34 -15.93
CA GLY A 76 9.96 12.56 -17.07
C GLY A 76 8.54 12.08 -16.78
N ILE A 77 8.08 12.21 -15.53
CA ILE A 77 6.78 11.73 -15.04
C ILE A 77 5.88 12.89 -14.61
N ARG A 78 4.62 12.57 -14.34
CA ARG A 78 3.68 13.45 -13.64
C ARG A 78 2.94 12.66 -12.58
N PHE A 79 3.01 13.13 -11.34
CA PHE A 79 2.25 12.56 -10.23
C PHE A 79 0.78 13.01 -10.32
N THR A 80 -0.12 12.13 -9.86
CA THR A 80 -1.54 12.48 -9.69
C THR A 80 -1.71 13.43 -8.51
N PRO A 81 -2.83 14.18 -8.41
CA PRO A 81 -3.07 15.07 -7.28
C PRO A 81 -2.97 14.38 -5.91
N GLU A 82 -3.50 13.16 -5.79
CA GLU A 82 -3.46 12.38 -4.55
C GLU A 82 -2.03 11.95 -4.20
N HIS A 83 -1.27 11.53 -5.21
CA HIS A 83 0.13 11.14 -5.02
C HIS A 83 0.98 12.34 -4.63
N LYS A 84 0.77 13.52 -5.23
CA LYS A 84 1.45 14.76 -4.80
C LYS A 84 1.12 15.11 -3.34
N ALA A 85 -0.14 15.00 -2.94
CA ALA A 85 -0.55 15.22 -1.56
C ALA A 85 0.11 14.23 -0.60
N PHE A 86 0.15 12.94 -0.96
CA PHE A 86 0.87 11.90 -0.22
C PHE A 86 2.36 12.26 -0.08
N LEU A 87 3.05 12.62 -1.16
CA LEU A 87 4.47 12.97 -1.12
C LEU A 87 4.76 14.21 -0.26
N LYS A 88 3.85 15.17 -0.19
CA LYS A 88 4.04 16.37 0.65
C LYS A 88 4.04 16.06 2.15
N ILE A 89 3.42 14.95 2.57
CA ILE A 89 3.14 14.68 3.99
C ILE A 89 3.82 13.40 4.48
N LEU A 90 3.76 12.34 3.68
CA LEU A 90 4.15 10.96 4.01
C LEU A 90 5.14 10.37 2.99
N HIS A 91 5.97 11.20 2.35
CA HIS A 91 6.84 10.74 1.26
C HIS A 91 7.78 9.59 1.66
N THR A 92 8.50 9.76 2.76
CA THR A 92 9.37 8.71 3.33
C THR A 92 9.58 8.98 4.82
N ILE A 93 10.36 8.14 5.50
CA ILE A 93 10.76 8.37 6.89
C ILE A 93 12.27 8.61 6.99
N ASP A 94 12.73 9.03 8.16
CA ASP A 94 14.12 9.39 8.48
C ASP A 94 15.12 8.22 8.48
N ARG A 95 14.73 7.04 8.01
CA ARG A 95 15.54 5.80 8.00
C ARG A 95 15.04 4.78 6.99
N LYS A 96 15.87 3.77 6.70
CA LYS A 96 15.47 2.58 5.93
C LYS A 96 14.86 1.52 6.85
N GLU A 97 13.95 0.75 6.28
CA GLU A 97 13.41 -0.47 6.87
C GLU A 97 14.51 -1.52 6.96
N LYS A 98 14.62 -2.18 8.12
CA LYS A 98 15.50 -3.32 8.32
C LYS A 98 14.70 -4.59 8.11
N VAL A 99 15.00 -5.29 7.02
CA VAL A 99 14.36 -6.54 6.65
C VAL A 99 15.24 -7.70 7.08
N TYR A 100 14.75 -8.45 8.06
CA TYR A 100 15.42 -9.64 8.57
C TYR A 100 14.96 -10.89 7.78
N PRO A 101 15.80 -11.93 7.65
CA PRO A 101 15.41 -13.18 7.00
C PRO A 101 14.22 -13.87 7.70
N ASP A 102 14.18 -13.76 9.02
CA ASP A 102 13.07 -14.20 9.86
C ASP A 102 12.36 -12.94 10.41
N PRO A 103 11.08 -12.70 10.05
CA PRO A 103 10.36 -11.51 10.48
C PRO A 103 10.11 -11.46 12.00
N ASP A 104 10.19 -12.60 12.69
CA ASP A 104 9.97 -12.68 14.14
C ASP A 104 11.27 -12.42 14.93
N ILE A 105 12.41 -12.30 14.24
CA ILE A 105 13.74 -12.13 14.85
C ILE A 105 14.38 -10.83 14.36
N GLU A 106 14.30 -9.77 15.17
CA GLU A 106 14.93 -8.47 14.89
C GLU A 106 16.41 -8.41 15.31
N GLU A 107 17.13 -9.52 15.19
CA GLU A 107 18.55 -9.65 15.54
C GLU A 107 19.35 -10.29 14.40
N GLY A 108 20.63 -9.91 14.27
CA GLY A 108 21.53 -10.48 13.29
C GLY A 108 21.61 -9.68 11.98
N VAL A 109 21.85 -10.39 10.87
CA VAL A 109 22.08 -9.78 9.55
C VAL A 109 20.75 -9.39 8.92
N PHE A 110 20.65 -8.13 8.49
CA PHE A 110 19.48 -7.57 7.81
C PHE A 110 19.85 -6.93 6.47
N GLU A 111 18.86 -6.77 5.59
CA GLU A 111 18.92 -5.93 4.41
C GLU A 111 18.21 -4.60 4.70
N GLU A 112 18.76 -3.48 4.21
CA GLU A 112 18.06 -2.19 4.28
C GLU A 112 17.26 -1.90 3.02
N LYS A 113 15.98 -1.58 3.17
CA LYS A 113 15.09 -1.19 2.07
C LYS A 113 14.36 0.11 2.39
N PRO A 114 13.96 0.90 1.38
CA PRO A 114 13.10 2.05 1.64
C PRO A 114 11.78 1.60 2.25
N PHE A 115 11.36 2.22 3.37
CA PHE A 115 10.01 2.01 3.89
C PHE A 115 8.98 2.54 2.88
N PHE A 116 9.12 3.79 2.45
CA PHE A 116 8.57 4.31 1.19
C PHE A 116 9.73 4.90 0.38
N PHE A 117 9.61 4.89 -0.95
CA PHE A 117 10.69 5.35 -1.82
C PHE A 117 11.06 6.80 -1.51
N ASN A 118 12.32 7.03 -1.15
CA ASN A 118 12.89 8.35 -1.12
C ASN A 118 13.18 8.80 -2.57
N TRP A 119 12.19 9.39 -3.24
CA TRP A 119 12.28 10.06 -4.54
C TRP A 119 13.46 11.02 -4.76
N LEU A 120 14.16 11.46 -3.72
CA LEU A 120 15.38 12.26 -3.86
C LEU A 120 16.67 11.43 -3.90
N HIS A 121 16.67 10.23 -3.31
CA HIS A 121 17.89 9.49 -2.97
C HIS A 121 17.87 7.99 -3.32
N ASP A 122 16.71 7.40 -3.60
CA ASP A 122 16.55 5.96 -3.92
C ASP A 122 16.48 5.72 -5.45
N ASP A 123 17.31 6.40 -6.23
CA ASP A 123 17.23 6.36 -7.71
C ASP A 123 17.35 4.91 -8.26
N GLY A 124 18.14 4.06 -7.59
CA GLY A 124 18.31 2.66 -7.97
C GLY A 124 17.04 1.83 -7.75
N GLU A 125 16.41 1.98 -6.59
CA GLU A 125 15.17 1.30 -6.19
C GLU A 125 13.99 1.78 -7.05
N ILE A 126 13.90 3.08 -7.32
CA ILE A 126 12.86 3.68 -8.16
C ILE A 126 13.00 3.21 -9.61
N SER A 127 14.23 3.19 -10.15
CA SER A 127 14.49 2.66 -11.50
C SER A 127 14.10 1.19 -11.62
N ARG A 128 14.38 0.38 -10.59
CA ARG A 128 13.92 -1.02 -10.50
C ARG A 128 12.40 -1.11 -10.41
N ALA A 129 11.75 -0.28 -9.60
CA ALA A 129 10.30 -0.27 -9.46
C ALA A 129 9.60 0.05 -10.78
N PHE A 130 10.09 1.00 -11.57
CA PHE A 130 9.49 1.31 -12.88
C PHE A 130 9.58 0.15 -13.89
N LYS A 131 10.61 -0.69 -13.79
CA LYS A 131 10.77 -1.87 -14.67
C LYS A 131 10.01 -3.09 -14.16
N TRP A 132 9.79 -3.15 -12.85
CA TRP A 132 9.26 -4.32 -12.15
C TRP A 132 7.98 -4.90 -12.76
N PRO A 133 6.89 -4.13 -13.00
CA PRO A 133 5.67 -4.71 -13.55
C PRO A 133 5.88 -5.37 -14.91
N PHE A 134 6.65 -4.72 -15.80
CA PHE A 134 6.94 -5.27 -17.12
C PHE A 134 7.79 -6.54 -17.02
N GLU A 135 8.91 -6.47 -16.30
CA GLU A 135 9.87 -7.57 -16.21
C GLU A 135 9.27 -8.81 -15.54
N GLN A 136 8.52 -8.62 -14.44
CA GLN A 136 7.95 -9.74 -13.69
C GLN A 136 6.77 -10.40 -14.45
N ILE A 137 5.87 -9.63 -15.05
CA ILE A 137 4.76 -10.20 -15.83
C ILE A 137 5.30 -10.92 -17.07
N LEU A 138 6.28 -10.33 -17.78
CA LEU A 138 6.91 -10.98 -18.92
C LEU A 138 7.61 -12.29 -18.51
N ALA A 139 8.32 -12.30 -17.37
CA ALA A 139 8.95 -13.51 -16.86
C ALA A 139 7.93 -14.63 -16.59
N ASP A 140 6.73 -14.30 -16.11
CA ASP A 140 5.64 -15.26 -15.91
C ASP A 140 5.06 -15.78 -17.23
N ILE A 141 4.90 -14.91 -18.24
CA ILE A 141 4.46 -15.28 -19.59
C ILE A 141 5.48 -16.19 -20.29
N MET A 142 6.77 -15.94 -20.07
CA MET A 142 7.88 -16.64 -20.74
C MET A 142 8.37 -17.85 -19.94
N ARG A 143 7.72 -18.18 -18.82
CA ARG A 143 8.13 -19.26 -17.93
C ARG A 143 8.14 -20.61 -18.65
N LYS A 144 9.22 -21.37 -18.45
CA LYS A 144 9.42 -22.71 -19.04
C LYS A 144 9.00 -23.82 -18.06
N PRO A 145 8.71 -25.04 -18.57
CA PRO A 145 8.42 -26.20 -17.73
C PRO A 145 9.48 -26.43 -16.63
N PRO A 146 9.11 -26.99 -15.47
CA PRO A 146 7.83 -27.66 -15.18
C PRO A 146 6.70 -26.73 -14.75
N ARG A 147 6.96 -25.44 -14.51
CA ARG A 147 5.92 -24.47 -14.15
C ARG A 147 5.18 -23.98 -15.40
N ARG A 148 3.87 -23.76 -15.28
CA ARG A 148 3.04 -23.28 -16.39
C ARG A 148 3.32 -21.80 -16.66
N ALA A 149 3.49 -21.44 -17.92
CA ALA A 149 3.50 -20.05 -18.38
C ALA A 149 2.15 -19.39 -18.11
N TYR A 150 2.17 -18.14 -17.66
CA TYR A 150 0.96 -17.36 -17.49
C TYR A 150 0.38 -16.94 -18.86
N TRP A 151 -0.92 -17.15 -19.04
CA TRP A 151 -1.69 -16.62 -20.17
C TRP A 151 -3.18 -16.64 -19.84
N THR A 152 -3.80 -15.47 -19.73
CA THR A 152 -5.24 -15.36 -19.48
C THR A 152 -6.05 -15.67 -20.74
N SER A 153 -7.20 -16.32 -20.59
CA SER A 153 -8.10 -16.64 -21.71
C SER A 153 -8.66 -15.39 -22.39
N LYS A 154 -8.68 -14.25 -21.69
CA LYS A 154 -9.14 -12.96 -22.21
C LYS A 154 -8.22 -12.33 -23.26
N TRP A 155 -6.94 -12.73 -23.30
CA TRP A 155 -6.00 -12.33 -24.35
C TRP A 155 -6.15 -13.15 -25.63
N GLY A 156 -7.05 -14.14 -25.64
CA GLY A 156 -7.23 -15.07 -26.75
C GLY A 156 -6.28 -16.27 -26.66
N PRO A 157 -6.10 -17.01 -27.77
CA PRO A 157 -5.32 -18.24 -27.77
C PRO A 157 -3.83 -17.98 -27.50
N LEU A 158 -3.20 -18.84 -26.69
CA LEU A 158 -1.77 -18.79 -26.39
C LEU A 158 -0.94 -18.97 -27.68
N PRO A 159 -0.08 -18.01 -28.05
CA PRO A 159 0.81 -18.18 -29.20
C PRO A 159 1.80 -19.34 -29.01
N GLN A 160 2.12 -20.05 -30.10
CA GLN A 160 3.09 -21.14 -30.07
C GLN A 160 4.54 -20.65 -29.97
N LYS A 161 4.86 -19.54 -30.64
CA LYS A 161 6.22 -18.97 -30.64
C LYS A 161 6.42 -18.02 -29.46
N GLU A 162 7.57 -18.14 -28.81
CA GLU A 162 8.01 -17.24 -27.73
C GLU A 162 8.04 -15.77 -28.19
N SER A 163 8.52 -15.51 -29.41
CA SER A 163 8.56 -14.16 -30.01
C SER A 163 7.17 -13.52 -30.13
N ASP A 164 6.14 -14.32 -30.40
CA ASP A 164 4.78 -13.81 -30.60
C ASP A 164 4.12 -13.48 -29.26
N LYS A 165 4.45 -14.22 -28.19
CA LYS A 165 4.03 -13.92 -26.81
C LYS A 165 4.64 -12.61 -26.34
N GLU A 166 5.95 -12.45 -26.53
CA GLU A 166 6.68 -11.25 -26.14
C GLU A 166 6.17 -10.03 -26.91
N ALA A 167 6.04 -10.13 -28.23
CA ALA A 167 5.52 -9.04 -29.06
C ALA A 167 4.09 -8.65 -28.65
N PHE A 168 3.22 -9.63 -28.37
CA PHE A 168 1.89 -9.36 -27.84
C PHE A 168 1.97 -8.62 -26.51
N PHE A 169 2.75 -9.11 -25.55
CA PHE A 169 2.82 -8.52 -24.22
C PHE A 169 3.40 -7.10 -24.24
N ILE A 170 4.46 -6.85 -25.02
CA ILE A 170 5.02 -5.50 -25.20
C ILE A 170 3.95 -4.55 -25.72
N GLN A 171 3.21 -4.96 -26.75
CA GLN A 171 2.17 -4.11 -27.33
C GLN A 171 0.98 -3.93 -26.39
N TRP A 172 0.59 -4.97 -25.66
CA TRP A 172 -0.41 -4.89 -24.61
C TRP A 172 0.05 -3.88 -23.56
N PHE A 173 1.14 -4.15 -22.85
CA PHE A 173 1.65 -3.32 -21.75
C PHE A 173 1.91 -1.85 -22.14
N LYS A 174 2.33 -1.59 -23.38
CA LYS A 174 2.49 -0.22 -23.91
C LYS A 174 1.18 0.58 -23.88
N ASN A 175 0.04 -0.08 -24.04
CA ASN A 175 -1.29 0.52 -24.01
C ASN A 175 -1.87 0.60 -22.58
N ALA A 176 -1.17 0.06 -21.57
CA ALA A 176 -1.61 0.11 -20.19
C ALA A 176 -1.54 1.55 -19.63
N PRO A 177 -2.47 1.92 -18.73
CA PRO A 177 -2.29 3.10 -17.90
C PRO A 177 -0.93 3.09 -17.20
N LYS A 178 -0.32 4.26 -17.06
CA LYS A 178 0.96 4.38 -16.38
C LYS A 178 0.85 3.91 -14.93
N LEU A 179 1.86 3.18 -14.48
CA LEU A 179 1.98 2.70 -13.10
C LEU A 179 3.01 3.55 -12.37
N MET A 180 2.61 4.23 -11.31
CA MET A 180 3.50 5.05 -10.49
C MET A 180 3.89 4.29 -9.22
N PRO A 181 5.19 4.03 -8.98
CA PRO A 181 5.65 3.36 -7.77
C PRO A 181 5.20 4.10 -6.49
N VAL A 182 4.75 3.36 -5.49
CA VAL A 182 4.41 3.91 -4.16
C VAL A 182 5.37 3.36 -3.10
N ARG A 183 5.38 2.05 -2.91
CA ARG A 183 6.27 1.30 -2.00
C ARG A 183 6.39 -0.14 -2.49
N GLY A 184 7.59 -0.72 -2.40
CA GLY A 184 7.82 -2.12 -2.75
C GLY A 184 7.28 -2.45 -4.14
N HIS A 185 6.30 -3.36 -4.20
CA HIS A 185 5.65 -3.78 -5.44
C HIS A 185 4.24 -3.19 -5.62
N CYS A 186 3.94 -2.07 -4.94
CA CYS A 186 2.68 -1.36 -5.03
C CYS A 186 2.78 -0.15 -5.98
N PHE A 187 1.81 -0.04 -6.88
CA PHE A 187 1.79 0.96 -7.95
C PHE A 187 0.42 1.62 -8.08
N GLN A 188 0.38 2.95 -8.11
CA GLN A 188 -0.83 3.68 -8.47
C GLN A 188 -1.08 3.59 -9.97
N VAL A 189 -2.31 3.26 -10.35
CA VAL A 189 -2.77 3.36 -11.74
C VAL A 189 -3.07 4.83 -12.06
N CYS A 190 -2.19 5.46 -12.85
CA CYS A 190 -2.28 6.86 -13.24
C CYS A 190 -3.12 7.04 -14.50
N ASP A 191 -4.42 6.81 -14.37
CA ASP A 191 -5.42 7.20 -15.36
C ASP A 191 -6.36 8.24 -14.73
N LEU A 192 -6.38 9.45 -15.27
CA LEU A 192 -7.25 10.52 -14.76
C LEU A 192 -8.73 10.28 -15.08
N SER A 193 -9.04 9.36 -15.99
CA SER A 193 -10.43 8.93 -16.24
C SER A 193 -10.98 8.05 -15.12
N TYR A 194 -10.11 7.46 -14.29
CA TYR A 194 -10.54 6.66 -13.14
C TYR A 194 -10.76 7.59 -11.94
N ILE A 195 -11.94 7.50 -11.32
CA ILE A 195 -12.31 8.35 -10.19
C ILE A 195 -11.38 8.12 -9.00
N ASP A 196 -11.12 6.85 -8.66
CA ASP A 196 -10.42 6.49 -7.41
C ASP A 196 -8.93 6.14 -7.59
N ARG A 197 -8.46 5.92 -8.83
CA ARG A 197 -7.05 5.58 -9.17
C ARG A 197 -6.46 4.51 -8.23
N PRO A 198 -6.76 3.22 -8.46
CA PRO A 198 -6.39 2.13 -7.55
C PRO A 198 -4.88 1.98 -7.39
N ILE A 199 -4.50 1.40 -6.25
CA ILE A 199 -3.16 0.90 -6.00
C ILE A 199 -3.16 -0.61 -6.23
N LEU A 200 -2.37 -1.06 -7.20
CA LEU A 200 -2.15 -2.47 -7.48
C LEU A 200 -0.90 -2.96 -6.76
N SER A 201 -0.95 -4.17 -6.21
CA SER A 201 0.26 -4.91 -5.87
C SER A 201 0.54 -5.91 -6.98
N ILE A 202 1.74 -5.84 -7.56
CA ILE A 202 2.11 -6.62 -8.75
C ILE A 202 3.29 -7.53 -8.39
N TRP A 203 3.05 -8.83 -8.31
CA TRP A 203 4.09 -9.84 -8.19
C TRP A 203 4.02 -10.81 -9.37
N GLY A 204 4.66 -10.43 -10.48
CA GLY A 204 4.47 -11.14 -11.73
C GLY A 204 3.02 -11.06 -12.18
N SER A 205 2.44 -12.20 -12.51
CA SER A 205 1.04 -12.33 -12.91
C SER A 205 0.05 -12.42 -11.75
N ASP A 206 0.53 -12.58 -10.51
CA ASP A 206 -0.28 -12.41 -9.30
C ASP A 206 -0.42 -10.90 -9.03
N ILE A 207 -1.58 -10.37 -9.42
CA ILE A 207 -1.89 -8.96 -9.31
C ILE A 207 -3.20 -8.80 -8.55
N ILE A 208 -3.15 -8.01 -7.48
CA ILE A 208 -4.32 -7.68 -6.67
C ILE A 208 -4.55 -6.17 -6.61
N ILE A 209 -5.80 -5.78 -6.36
CA ILE A 209 -6.12 -4.42 -5.89
C ILE A 209 -5.78 -4.36 -4.41
N TYR A 210 -4.70 -3.67 -4.06
CA TYR A 210 -4.33 -3.46 -2.66
C TYR A 210 -5.26 -2.42 -2.01
N GLY A 211 -5.64 -1.39 -2.76
CA GLY A 211 -6.66 -0.43 -2.36
C GLY A 211 -7.25 0.27 -3.57
N MET A 212 -8.54 0.63 -3.52
CA MET A 212 -9.19 1.35 -4.63
C MET A 212 -8.70 2.79 -4.79
N ASN A 213 -8.08 3.33 -3.74
CA ASN A 213 -7.45 4.65 -3.70
C ASN A 213 -6.34 4.65 -2.63
N PHE A 214 -5.63 5.79 -2.48
CA PHE A 214 -4.60 5.96 -1.46
C PHE A 214 -5.11 5.78 -0.02
N ARG A 215 -6.37 6.13 0.29
CA ARG A 215 -6.91 5.96 1.64
C ARG A 215 -6.96 4.50 2.03
N GLU A 216 -7.62 3.68 1.22
CA GLU A 216 -7.73 2.24 1.48
C GLU A 216 -6.35 1.59 1.52
N TYR A 217 -5.47 1.96 0.59
CA TYR A 217 -4.10 1.46 0.55
C TYR A 217 -3.31 1.80 1.82
N LEU A 218 -3.35 3.06 2.28
CA LEU A 218 -2.59 3.49 3.46
C LEU A 218 -3.15 2.87 4.74
N LEU A 219 -4.47 2.75 4.88
CA LEU A 219 -5.06 2.05 6.02
C LEU A 219 -4.62 0.59 6.06
N ALA A 220 -4.72 -0.13 4.94
CA ALA A 220 -4.32 -1.53 4.88
C ALA A 220 -2.81 -1.70 5.12
N SER A 221 -1.97 -0.93 4.41
CA SER A 221 -0.51 -1.09 4.42
C SER A 221 0.19 -0.58 5.69
N LEU A 222 -0.45 0.30 6.45
CA LEU A 222 0.07 0.85 7.71
C LEU A 222 -0.74 0.40 8.94
N SER A 223 -1.67 -0.55 8.80
CA SER A 223 -2.52 -0.99 9.92
C SER A 223 -1.70 -1.38 11.17
N ASN A 224 -0.57 -2.05 10.99
CA ASN A 224 0.35 -2.43 12.08
C ASN A 224 1.05 -1.24 12.75
N ASP A 225 1.05 -0.07 12.11
CA ASP A 225 1.69 1.16 12.59
C ASP A 225 0.69 2.18 13.16
N LEU A 226 -0.61 1.86 13.17
CA LEU A 226 -1.67 2.81 13.53
C LEU A 226 -2.26 2.58 14.92
N ASP A 227 -1.76 1.63 15.73
CA ASP A 227 -2.36 1.31 17.05
C ASP A 227 -3.88 1.07 16.95
N VAL A 228 -4.29 0.22 16.00
CA VAL A 228 -5.70 -0.09 15.70
C VAL A 228 -6.13 -1.49 16.14
N TYR A 229 -5.21 -2.30 16.67
CA TYR A 229 -5.48 -3.67 17.11
C TYR A 229 -5.62 -3.79 18.63
N ARG A 230 -6.32 -4.81 19.07
CA ARG A 230 -6.37 -5.32 20.45
C ARG A 230 -6.33 -6.85 20.42
N TYR A 231 -5.88 -7.48 21.49
CA TYR A 231 -6.06 -8.92 21.64
C TYR A 231 -7.48 -9.22 22.13
N THR A 232 -8.16 -10.12 21.43
CA THR A 232 -9.43 -10.71 21.87
C THR A 232 -9.20 -12.21 22.07
N TYR A 233 -9.71 -12.76 23.17
CA TYR A 233 -9.65 -14.20 23.42
C TYR A 233 -10.74 -14.91 22.61
N ASP A 234 -10.34 -15.90 21.83
CA ASP A 234 -11.24 -16.80 21.13
C ASP A 234 -11.42 -18.07 21.97
N GLU A 235 -12.68 -18.36 22.34
CA GLU A 235 -13.02 -19.52 23.18
C GLU A 235 -12.96 -20.85 22.42
N GLU A 236 -13.12 -20.85 21.08
CA GLU A 236 -13.11 -22.08 20.27
C GLU A 236 -11.68 -22.59 20.08
N ASP A 237 -10.74 -21.69 19.84
CA ASP A 237 -9.32 -21.97 19.64
C ASP A 237 -8.48 -21.91 20.93
N GLU A 238 -9.10 -21.52 22.05
CA GLU A 238 -8.47 -21.31 23.35
C GLU A 238 -7.24 -20.38 23.31
N THR A 239 -7.23 -19.38 22.43
CA THR A 239 -6.07 -18.49 22.21
C THR A 239 -6.47 -17.03 21.95
N PHE A 240 -5.52 -16.11 22.04
CA PHE A 240 -5.73 -14.69 21.72
C PHE A 240 -5.39 -14.39 20.27
N TYR A 241 -6.28 -13.65 19.60
CA TYR A 241 -6.07 -13.14 18.24
C TYR A 241 -6.06 -11.62 18.20
N PRO A 242 -5.26 -11.00 17.31
CA PRO A 242 -5.35 -9.58 17.04
C PRO A 242 -6.66 -9.29 16.27
N GLU A 243 -7.48 -8.42 16.84
CA GLU A 243 -8.68 -7.88 16.19
C GLU A 243 -8.60 -6.35 16.11
N PHE A 244 -9.24 -5.76 15.11
CA PHE A 244 -9.42 -4.31 15.09
C PHE A 244 -10.19 -3.85 16.33
N LYS A 245 -9.76 -2.75 16.94
CA LYS A 245 -10.54 -2.12 18.01
C LYS A 245 -11.92 -1.75 17.44
N PRO A 246 -13.02 -1.90 18.19
CA PRO A 246 -14.38 -1.75 17.66
C PRO A 246 -14.64 -0.41 16.95
N GLU A 247 -13.96 0.64 17.37
CA GLU A 247 -14.06 1.96 16.79
C GLU A 247 -13.40 2.11 15.40
N PHE A 248 -12.57 1.14 14.99
CA PHE A 248 -11.93 1.08 13.67
C PHE A 248 -12.55 0.06 12.72
N ASP A 249 -13.42 -0.83 13.20
CA ASP A 249 -13.94 -1.97 12.43
C ASP A 249 -14.54 -1.57 11.07
N GLU A 250 -15.30 -0.47 11.04
CA GLU A 250 -15.93 0.05 9.81
C GLU A 250 -14.94 0.57 8.74
N TYR A 251 -13.68 0.85 9.12
CA TYR A 251 -12.67 1.44 8.24
C TYR A 251 -11.75 0.40 7.60
N PHE A 252 -11.54 -0.75 8.24
CA PHE A 252 -10.55 -1.74 7.83
C PHE A 252 -11.16 -3.01 7.21
N ASN A 253 -12.43 -3.32 7.50
CA ASN A 253 -13.13 -4.47 6.90
C ASN A 253 -13.68 -4.16 5.49
N VAL A 254 -12.80 -3.77 4.57
CA VAL A 254 -13.15 -3.46 3.19
C VAL A 254 -12.75 -4.60 2.27
N ASP A 255 -13.71 -5.25 1.62
CA ASP A 255 -13.44 -6.25 0.58
C ASP A 255 -12.95 -5.57 -0.72
N THR A 256 -11.62 -5.48 -0.85
CA THR A 256 -10.95 -4.93 -2.03
C THR A 256 -11.00 -5.84 -3.25
N ARG A 257 -11.35 -7.13 -3.08
CA ARG A 257 -11.42 -8.14 -4.14
C ARG A 257 -12.82 -8.34 -4.71
N SER A 258 -13.82 -7.63 -4.20
CA SER A 258 -15.17 -7.71 -4.74
C SER A 258 -15.21 -7.45 -6.25
N ARG A 259 -15.93 -8.30 -6.98
CA ARG A 259 -16.01 -8.24 -8.46
C ARG A 259 -16.42 -6.87 -9.01
N LYS A 260 -17.30 -6.17 -8.29
CA LYS A 260 -17.72 -4.79 -8.60
C LYS A 260 -16.54 -3.82 -8.64
N ARG A 261 -15.54 -3.99 -7.77
CA ARG A 261 -14.33 -3.15 -7.74
C ARG A 261 -13.39 -3.45 -8.89
N ILE A 262 -13.22 -4.73 -9.23
CA ILE A 262 -12.40 -5.16 -10.38
C ILE A 262 -12.97 -4.61 -11.71
N GLU A 263 -14.30 -4.51 -11.83
CA GLU A 263 -14.93 -3.92 -13.02
C GLU A 263 -14.57 -2.44 -13.22
N ASN A 264 -14.16 -1.72 -12.17
CA ASN A 264 -13.77 -0.32 -12.21
C ASN A 264 -12.31 -0.09 -12.66
N ILE A 265 -11.57 -1.15 -13.00
CA ILE A 265 -10.18 -1.07 -13.47
C ILE A 265 -10.04 -1.70 -14.88
N PRO A 266 -10.77 -1.17 -15.89
CA PRO A 266 -11.12 -1.89 -17.11
C PRO A 266 -9.93 -2.43 -17.90
N TYR A 267 -8.77 -1.79 -17.82
CA TYR A 267 -7.56 -2.28 -18.48
C TYR A 267 -6.93 -3.48 -17.74
N TRP A 268 -6.82 -3.40 -16.42
CA TRP A 268 -6.11 -4.40 -15.59
C TRP A 268 -7.00 -5.56 -15.15
N ARG A 269 -8.33 -5.43 -15.23
CA ARG A 269 -9.34 -6.47 -14.85
C ARG A 269 -9.18 -7.83 -15.54
N ASP A 270 -8.36 -7.91 -16.59
CA ASP A 270 -8.15 -9.13 -17.35
C ASP A 270 -7.06 -10.03 -16.78
N ILE A 271 -6.21 -9.46 -15.92
CA ILE A 271 -5.11 -10.15 -15.26
C ILE A 271 -5.07 -9.99 -13.75
N VAL A 272 -5.88 -9.09 -13.17
CA VAL A 272 -6.08 -8.99 -11.72
C VAL A 272 -6.89 -10.18 -11.22
N GLU A 273 -6.44 -10.79 -10.12
CA GLU A 273 -7.10 -11.92 -9.47
C GLU A 273 -8.29 -11.48 -8.61
N LEU A 274 -9.26 -12.41 -8.45
CA LEU A 274 -10.38 -12.34 -7.51
C LEU A 274 -9.99 -13.04 -6.20
#